data_AF-A0A199UXT5-F1
#
_entry.id   AF-A0A199UXT5-F1
#
_cell.length_a   1.000
_cell.length_b   1.000
_cell.length_c   1.000
_cell.angle_alpha   90.00
_cell.angle_beta   90.00
_cell.angle_gamma   90.00
#
_symmetry.space_group_name_H-M   'P 1'
#
loop_
_entity.id
_entity.type
_entity.pdbx_description
1 polymer ?
#
loop_
_entity_poly.entity_id
_entity_poly.type
_entity_poly.pdbx_seq_one_letter_code
_entity_poly.pdbx_strand_id
1 'polypeptide(L)' 'MNWISRKVHLYNVTMGLYMLDWWERYLFNVLILVLLWFICYNGSRFAAEFYDSHAKTNFGWRHFANGGSITS' A
#
# COMPACT_ATOMS: atom_id res chain seq x y z
N MET A 1 17.99 14.52 24.46
CA MET A 1 16.70 14.00 23.92
C MET A 1 15.72 13.81 25.05
N ASN A 2 14.75 14.70 25.19
CA ASN A 2 13.85 14.71 26.32
C ASN A 2 12.78 13.62 26.15
N TRP A 3 12.92 12.51 26.89
CA TRP A 3 12.00 11.37 26.86
C TRP A 3 10.55 11.76 27.15
N ILE A 4 10.33 12.86 27.89
CA ILE A 4 9.03 13.45 28.17
C ILE A 4 8.36 14.01 26.91
N SER A 5 9.13 14.61 26.00
CA SER A 5 8.59 15.14 24.72
C SER A 5 8.06 14.01 23.82
N ARG A 6 8.77 12.86 23.79
CA ARG A 6 8.28 11.66 23.09
C ARG A 6 6.99 11.13 23.73
N LYS A 7 6.94 11.03 25.05
CA LYS A 7 5.74 10.61 25.79
C LYS A 7 4.56 11.54 25.50
N VAL A 8 4.76 12.85 25.56
CA VAL A 8 3.71 13.86 25.26
C VAL A 8 3.20 13.75 23.83
N HIS A 9 4.06 13.56 22.84
CA HIS A 9 3.62 13.40 21.45
C HIS A 9 2.78 12.13 21.24
N LEU A 10 3.21 11.00 21.82
CA LEU A 10 2.46 9.74 21.81
C LEU A 10 1.12 9.86 22.56
N TYR A 11 1.08 10.56 23.70
CA TYR A 11 -0.17 10.86 24.39
C TYR A 11 -1.06 11.79 23.58
N ASN A 12 -0.52 12.82 22.94
CA ASN A 12 -1.32 13.77 22.16
C ASN A 12 -1.88 13.11 20.89
N VAL A 13 -1.16 12.18 20.26
CA VAL A 13 -1.66 11.45 19.09
C VAL A 13 -2.67 10.35 19.47
N THR A 14 -2.45 9.66 20.60
CA THR A 14 -3.31 8.54 21.04
C THR A 14 -4.54 9.05 21.79
N MET A 15 -4.35 9.97 22.74
CA MET A 15 -5.44 10.61 23.49
C MET A 15 -6.12 11.69 22.67
N GLY A 16 -5.43 12.42 21.79
CA GLY A 16 -6.07 13.42 20.92
C GLY A 16 -7.06 12.81 19.94
N LEU A 17 -6.73 11.66 19.33
CA LEU A 17 -7.69 10.88 18.55
C LEU A 17 -8.87 10.36 19.41
N TYR A 18 -8.60 10.14 20.70
CA TYR A 18 -9.59 9.81 21.74
C TYR A 18 -10.27 11.04 22.37
N MET A 19 -9.92 12.26 21.97
CA MET A 19 -10.58 13.49 22.44
C MET A 19 -11.57 14.03 21.41
N LEU A 20 -11.47 13.60 20.15
CA LEU A 20 -12.50 13.86 19.14
C LEU A 20 -13.85 13.35 19.64
N ASP A 21 -14.89 14.17 19.44
CA ASP A 21 -16.27 13.84 19.76
C ASP A 21 -16.65 12.48 19.15
N TRP A 22 -17.61 11.78 19.76
CA TRP A 22 -17.99 10.43 19.33
C TRP A 22 -18.28 10.34 17.82
N TRP A 23 -18.88 11.39 17.26
CA TRP A 23 -19.14 11.50 15.82
C TRP A 23 -17.89 11.73 14.98
N GLU A 24 -16.95 12.55 15.44
CA GLU A 24 -15.72 12.86 14.72
C GLU A 24 -14.78 11.64 14.64
N ARG A 25 -14.75 10.79 15.67
CA ARG A 25 -14.02 9.50 15.60
C ARG A 25 -14.57 8.61 14.50
N TYR A 26 -15.89 8.58 14.33
CA TYR A 26 -16.51 7.79 13.27
C TYR A 26 -16.11 8.32 11.89
N LEU A 27 -16.16 9.65 11.71
CA LEU A 27 -15.71 10.31 10.50
C LEU A 27 -14.24 10.01 10.17
N PHE A 28 -13.35 10.10 11.15
CA PHE A 28 -11.91 9.89 10.93
C PHE A 28 -11.60 8.42 10.57
N ASN A 29 -12.27 7.46 11.21
CA ASN A 29 -12.13 6.04 10.86
C ASN A 29 -12.62 5.75 9.44
N VAL A 30 -13.77 6.30 9.04
CA VAL A 30 -14.28 6.17 7.67
C VAL A 30 -13.31 6.82 6.68
N LEU A 31 -12.75 7.97 7.01
CA LEU A 31 -11.80 8.69 6.16
C LEU A 31 -10.50 7.88 5.97
N ILE A 32 -9.97 7.26 7.04
CA ILE A 32 -8.82 6.34 6.95
C ILE A 32 -9.17 5.11 6.11
N LEU A 33 -10.33 4.49 6.30
CA LEU A 33 -10.76 3.33 5.51
C LEU A 33 -10.89 3.66 4.03
N VAL A 34 -11.50 4.80 3.69
CA VAL A 34 -11.63 5.28 2.30
C VAL A 34 -10.26 5.64 1.72
N LEU A 35 -9.39 6.27 2.49
CA LEU A 35 -8.03 6.60 2.06
C LEU A 35 -7.19 5.35 1.80
N LEU A 36 -7.23 4.39 2.73
CA LEU A 36 -6.57 3.10 2.58
C LEU A 36 -7.11 2.35 1.37
N TRP A 37 -8.43 2.30 1.21
CA TRP A 37 -9.07 1.71 0.04
C TRP A 37 -8.62 2.38 -1.25
N PHE A 38 -8.54 3.71 -1.27
CA PHE A 38 -8.07 4.48 -2.41
C PHE A 38 -6.61 4.14 -2.75
N ILE A 39 -5.72 4.12 -1.76
CA ILE A 39 -4.31 3.78 -1.95
C ILE A 39 -4.16 2.33 -2.41
N CYS A 40 -4.88 1.39 -1.80
CA CYS A 40 -4.86 -0.02 -2.18
C CYS A 40 -5.42 -0.22 -3.59
N TYR A 41 -6.50 0.46 -3.98
CA TYR A 41 -7.08 0.34 -5.30
C TYR A 41 -6.14 0.89 -6.38
N ASN A 42 -5.58 2.09 -6.17
CA ASN A 42 -4.62 2.69 -7.09
C ASN A 42 -3.29 1.91 -7.13
N GLY A 43 -2.78 1.51 -5.97
CA GLY A 43 -1.55 0.73 -5.84
C GLY A 43 -1.68 -0.68 -6.42
N SER A 44 -2.82 -1.34 -6.23
CA SER A 44 -3.09 -2.65 -6.83
C SER A 44 -3.19 -2.56 -8.34
N ARG A 45 -3.76 -1.48 -8.89
CA ARG A 45 -3.78 -1.26 -10.35
C ARG A 45 -2.37 -1.11 -10.91
N PHE A 46 -1.54 -0.30 -10.26
CA PHE A 46 -0.14 -0.13 -10.66
C PHE A 46 0.67 -1.43 -10.53
N ALA A 47 0.48 -2.17 -9.42
CA ALA A 47 1.12 -3.46 -9.22
C ALA A 47 0.66 -4.49 -10.24
N ALA A 48 -0.65 -4.55 -10.56
CA ALA A 48 -1.20 -5.46 -11.55
C ALA A 48 -0.63 -5.21 -12.96
N GLU A 49 -0.45 -3.96 -13.36
CA GLU A 49 0.18 -3.60 -14.64
C GLU A 49 1.66 -4.01 -14.68
N PHE A 50 2.37 -3.87 -13.56
CA PHE A 50 3.75 -4.35 -13.41
C PHE A 50 3.84 -5.88 -13.42
N TYR A 51 2.95 -6.57 -12.72
CA TYR A 51 2.90 -8.03 -12.68
C TYR A 51 2.52 -8.61 -14.04
N ASP A 52 1.56 -8.02 -14.77
CA ASP A 52 1.21 -8.46 -16.13
C ASP A 52 2.39 -8.26 -17.08
N SER A 53 3.11 -7.14 -16.97
CA SER A 53 4.32 -6.87 -17.78
C SER A 53 5.45 -7.84 -17.46
N HIS A 54 5.68 -8.18 -16.19
CA HIS A 54 6.71 -9.14 -15.78
C HIS A 54 6.32 -10.59 -16.12
N ALA A 55 5.03 -10.93 -16.03
CA ALA A 55 4.51 -12.24 -16.43
C ALA A 55 4.62 -12.42 -17.94
N LYS A 56 4.21 -11.42 -18.75
CA LYS A 56 4.35 -11.42 -20.21
C LYS A 56 5.79 -11.47 -20.67
N THR A 57 6.69 -10.70 -20.06
CA THR A 57 8.12 -10.76 -20.42
C THR A 57 8.69 -12.14 -20.08
N ASN A 58 8.42 -12.71 -18.91
CA ASN A 58 8.88 -14.07 -18.61
C ASN A 58 8.30 -15.14 -19.54
N PHE A 59 7.00 -15.08 -19.87
CA PHE A 59 6.39 -16.04 -20.80
C PHE A 59 6.89 -15.85 -22.24
N GLY A 60 7.02 -14.61 -22.70
CA GLY A 60 7.55 -14.27 -24.02
C GLY A 60 9.01 -14.72 -24.17
N TRP A 61 9.89 -14.33 -23.25
CA TRP A 61 11.29 -14.77 -23.24
C TRP A 61 11.45 -16.29 -23.13
N ARG A 62 10.63 -16.97 -22.32
CA ARG A 62 10.64 -18.45 -22.25
C ARG A 62 10.24 -19.10 -23.56
N HIS A 63 9.29 -18.52 -24.30
CA HIS A 63 8.87 -19.05 -25.60
C HIS A 63 9.94 -18.80 -26.69
N PHE A 64 10.58 -17.62 -26.71
CA PHE A 64 11.69 -17.35 -27.64
C PHE A 64 12.96 -18.16 -27.31
N ALA A 65 13.28 -18.37 -26.03
CA ALA A 65 14.41 -19.18 -25.60
C ALA A 65 14.25 -20.67 -25.94
N ASN A 66 13.03 -21.22 -25.88
CA ASN A 66 12.75 -22.61 -26.29
C ASN A 66 12.64 -22.81 -27.81
N GLY A 67 12.43 -21.74 -28.58
CA GLY A 67 12.40 -21.79 -30.05
C GLY A 67 13.80 -21.71 -30.69
N GLY A 68 14.79 -21.16 -29.98
CA GLY A 68 16.17 -21.02 -30.47
C GLY A 68 17.11 -22.20 -30.15
N SER A 69 16.67 -23.18 -29.34
CA SER A 69 17.47 -24.34 -28.94
C SER A 69 17.36 -25.55 -29.90
N ILE A 70 16.58 -25.42 -30.98
CA ILE A 70 16.29 -26.54 -31.91
C ILE A 70 17.14 -26.47 -33.20
N THR A 71 18.15 -25.59 -33.27
CA THR A 71 19.04 -25.48 -34.44
C THR A 71 20.51 -25.57 -34.02
N SER A 72 20.97 -26.79 -33.71
CA SER A 72 22.38 -27.19 -33.71
C SER A 72 22.48 -28.70 -33.75
#